data_AF-A0A5N5JMC6-F1
#
_entry.id   AF-A0A5N5JMC6-F1
#
_cell.length_a   1.000
_cell.length_b   1.000
_cell.length_c   1.000
_cell.angle_alpha   90.00
_cell.angle_beta   90.00
_cell.angle_gamma   90.00
#
_symmetry.space_group_name_H-M   'P 1'
#
loop_
_entity.id
_entity.type
_entity.pdbx_description
1 polymer ?
#
loop_
_entity_poly.entity_id
_entity_poly.type
_entity_poly.pdbx_seq_one_letter_code
_entity_poly.pdbx_strand_id
1 'polypeptide(L)'
;MEIADEKTGAVAQMNDYSVWAIPPEAVGEKLKNLMGALRSEFGGPEIPPHITVVGATSLTEQDAVEKFRSACEGLKAYHAMADLVIAGAFPSQCLYLLFHSTPELYTYNEFDNYPTIFQVMDASAHCCRYFGYKRSNRYMPHLSLLYGTLTKDEKNKAREKASVLDESIDSLNFQISRLALWKTDRKDKLTLESWKQIAECSLSPN
;
A
#
# COMPACT_ATOMS: atom_id res chain seq x y z
N MET A 1 -19.02 18.04 -20.27
CA MET A 1 -20.20 18.83 -19.87
C MET A 1 -19.90 19.33 -18.48
N GLU A 2 -19.36 20.54 -18.40
CA GLU A 2 -18.89 21.17 -17.17
C GLU A 2 -20.07 21.81 -16.45
N ILE A 3 -20.19 21.59 -15.15
CA ILE A 3 -21.07 22.37 -14.29
C ILE A 3 -20.15 23.32 -13.54
N ALA A 4 -20.23 24.60 -13.87
CA ALA A 4 -19.50 25.66 -13.19
C ALA A 4 -20.22 26.01 -11.88
N ASP A 5 -19.48 26.09 -10.78
CA ASP A 5 -19.95 26.67 -9.52
C ASP A 5 -19.50 28.13 -9.47
N GLU A 6 -20.48 29.03 -9.63
CA GLU A 6 -20.29 30.49 -9.61
C GLU A 6 -20.05 30.97 -8.17
N LYS A 7 -18.80 30.88 -7.68
CA LYS A 7 -18.30 31.82 -6.64
C LYS A 7 -16.80 31.92 -6.45
N THR A 8 -16.00 31.10 -7.10
CA THR A 8 -14.56 31.35 -7.30
C THR A 8 -14.18 30.73 -8.63
N GLY A 9 -13.83 31.53 -9.65
CA GLY A 9 -13.45 31.04 -10.99
C GLY A 9 -12.16 30.20 -11.06
N ALA A 10 -11.77 29.56 -9.96
CA ALA A 10 -10.70 28.58 -9.91
C ALA A 10 -11.29 27.20 -10.26
N VAL A 11 -10.92 26.67 -11.42
CA VAL A 11 -11.18 25.25 -11.73
C VAL A 11 -10.44 24.42 -10.66
N ALA A 12 -11.17 23.63 -9.89
CA ALA A 12 -10.58 22.79 -8.86
C ALA A 12 -9.57 21.83 -9.50
N GLN A 13 -8.31 21.91 -9.09
CA GLN A 13 -7.23 21.12 -9.68
C GLN A 13 -7.39 19.64 -9.32
N MET A 14 -7.52 18.80 -10.35
CA MET A 14 -7.52 17.35 -10.21
C MET A 14 -6.09 16.84 -10.04
N ASN A 15 -5.88 15.95 -9.07
CA ASN A 15 -4.63 15.23 -8.88
C ASN A 15 -4.92 13.74 -8.63
N ASP A 16 -3.89 12.91 -8.79
CA ASP A 16 -3.98 11.49 -8.48
C ASP A 16 -3.70 11.24 -7.00
N TYR A 17 -4.64 10.58 -6.32
CA TYR A 17 -4.51 10.22 -4.91
C TYR A 17 -4.59 8.72 -4.69
N SER A 18 -3.79 8.19 -3.78
CA SER A 18 -3.82 6.80 -3.32
C SER A 18 -3.96 6.73 -1.80
N VAL A 19 -4.47 5.60 -1.33
CA VAL A 19 -4.61 5.34 0.12
C VAL A 19 -3.70 4.19 0.49
N TRP A 20 -2.87 4.42 1.51
CA TRP A 20 -1.82 3.52 1.94
C TRP A 20 -2.07 3.07 3.38
N ALA A 21 -1.97 1.77 3.63
CA ALA A 21 -1.87 1.23 4.96
C ALA A 21 -0.43 1.33 5.45
N ILE A 22 -0.27 1.90 6.64
CA ILE A 22 1.02 2.22 7.22
C ILE A 22 1.35 1.19 8.30
N PRO A 23 2.48 0.47 8.20
CA PRO A 23 2.93 -0.43 9.25
C PRO A 23 3.10 0.29 10.61
N PRO A 24 2.99 -0.44 11.74
CA PRO A 24 3.40 0.08 13.05
C PRO A 24 4.84 0.58 13.02
N GLU A 25 5.17 1.55 13.87
CA GLU A 25 6.48 2.23 13.87
C GLU A 25 7.65 1.25 13.88
N ALA A 26 7.69 0.31 14.83
CA ALA A 26 8.76 -0.68 14.93
C ALA A 26 8.90 -1.56 13.67
N VAL A 27 7.79 -1.95 13.05
CA VAL A 27 7.79 -2.71 11.78
C VAL A 27 8.23 -1.82 10.63
N GLY A 28 7.78 -0.57 10.61
CA GLY A 28 8.16 0.42 9.62
C GLY A 28 9.65 0.74 9.64
N GLU A 29 10.27 0.86 10.81
CA GLU A 29 11.72 1.04 10.94
C GLU A 29 12.50 -0.16 10.44
N LYS A 30 12.08 -1.37 10.81
CA LYS A 30 12.66 -2.63 10.31
C LYS A 30 12.61 -2.68 8.78
N LEU A 31 11.45 -2.38 8.19
CA LEU A 31 11.26 -2.35 6.74
C LEU A 31 12.10 -1.24 6.08
N LYS A 32 12.17 -0.04 6.65
CA LYS A 32 13.01 1.05 6.14
C LYS A 32 14.49 0.65 6.07
N ASN A 33 15.01 -0.01 7.10
CA ASN A 33 16.39 -0.48 7.12
C ASN A 33 16.65 -1.52 6.02
N LEU A 34 15.76 -2.49 5.88
CA LEU A 34 15.82 -3.50 4.81
C LEU A 34 15.77 -2.85 3.42
N MET A 35 14.80 -1.97 3.19
CA MET A 35 14.61 -1.24 1.93
C MET A 35 15.81 -0.34 1.60
N GLY A 36 16.39 0.32 2.60
CA GLY A 36 17.58 1.15 2.46
C GLY A 36 18.81 0.33 2.06
N ALA A 37 19.02 -0.82 2.70
CA ALA A 37 20.11 -1.72 2.35
C ALA A 37 19.97 -2.28 0.94
N LEU A 38 18.78 -2.74 0.53
CA LEU A 38 18.50 -3.17 -0.84
C LEU A 38 18.76 -2.04 -1.85
N ARG A 39 18.24 -0.84 -1.58
CA ARG A 39 18.44 0.33 -2.44
C ARG A 39 19.92 0.69 -2.58
N SER A 40 20.71 0.58 -1.51
CA SER A 40 22.14 0.89 -1.54
C SER A 40 22.94 -0.03 -2.49
N GLU A 41 22.48 -1.28 -2.66
CA GLU A 41 23.15 -2.29 -3.49
C GLU A 41 22.58 -2.33 -4.92
N PHE A 42 21.27 -2.20 -5.08
CA PHE A 42 20.57 -2.40 -6.36
C PHE A 42 20.02 -1.10 -6.99
N GLY A 43 20.19 0.04 -6.33
CA GLY A 43 19.67 1.34 -6.78
C GLY A 43 18.16 1.50 -6.58
N GLY A 44 17.57 2.50 -7.25
CA GLY A 44 16.13 2.80 -7.19
C GLY A 44 15.76 3.95 -6.25
N PRO A 45 14.54 4.50 -6.40
CA PRO A 45 14.08 5.61 -5.57
C PRO A 45 13.76 5.16 -4.14
N GLU A 46 13.80 6.10 -3.21
CA GLU A 46 13.31 5.90 -1.86
C GLU A 46 11.78 5.97 -1.81
N ILE A 47 11.16 5.02 -1.13
CA ILE A 47 9.72 5.00 -0.85
C ILE A 47 9.49 4.65 0.62
N PRO A 48 8.47 5.22 1.28
CA PRO A 48 8.10 4.79 2.62
C PRO A 48 7.48 3.37 2.57
N PRO A 49 7.64 2.55 3.62
CA PRO A 49 6.99 1.24 3.67
C PRO A 49 5.47 1.41 3.76
N HIS A 50 4.74 0.82 2.82
CA HIS A 50 3.28 0.88 2.77
C HIS A 50 2.66 -0.28 2.00
N ILE A 51 1.40 -0.60 2.32
CA ILE A 51 0.55 -1.46 1.50
C ILE A 51 -0.48 -0.57 0.81
N THR A 52 -0.54 -0.58 -0.53
CA THR A 52 -1.53 0.23 -1.25
C THR A 52 -2.93 -0.37 -1.08
N VAL A 53 -3.83 0.36 -0.42
CA VAL A 53 -5.23 -0.02 -0.15
C VAL A 53 -6.16 0.48 -1.26
N VAL A 54 -5.93 1.70 -1.76
CA VAL A 54 -6.62 2.26 -2.93
C VAL A 54 -5.58 2.79 -3.91
N GLY A 55 -5.66 2.36 -5.16
CA GLY A 55 -4.76 2.85 -6.21
C GLY A 55 -5.03 4.29 -6.61
N ALA A 56 -4.07 4.91 -7.29
CA ALA A 56 -4.15 6.29 -7.76
C ALA A 56 -5.48 6.60 -8.48
N THR A 57 -6.24 7.53 -7.92
CA THR A 57 -7.57 7.97 -8.36
C THR A 57 -7.57 9.48 -8.55
N SER A 58 -8.02 9.95 -9.71
CA SER A 58 -8.07 11.38 -10.04
C SER A 58 -9.22 12.07 -9.31
N LEU A 59 -8.91 12.99 -8.40
CA LEU A 59 -9.87 13.70 -7.55
C LEU A 59 -9.41 15.15 -7.32
N THR A 60 -10.30 16.02 -6.85
CA THR A 60 -9.89 17.26 -6.19
C THR A 60 -9.31 16.91 -4.81
N GLU A 61 -8.47 17.79 -4.26
CA GLU A 61 -7.91 17.56 -2.92
C GLU A 61 -8.99 17.46 -1.84
N GLN A 62 -9.99 18.34 -1.92
CA GLN A 62 -11.13 18.35 -1.00
C GLN A 62 -11.89 17.02 -1.06
N ASP A 63 -12.25 16.55 -2.26
CA ASP A 63 -12.94 15.27 -2.43
C ASP A 63 -12.11 14.10 -1.90
N ALA A 64 -10.79 14.11 -2.14
CA ALA A 64 -9.89 13.05 -1.68
C ALA A 64 -9.85 13.00 -0.15
N VAL A 65 -9.75 14.15 0.52
CA VAL A 65 -9.74 14.25 1.99
C VAL A 65 -11.09 13.84 2.60
N GLU A 66 -12.21 14.26 2.01
CA GLU A 66 -13.55 13.90 2.50
C GLU A 66 -13.84 12.39 2.36
N LYS A 67 -13.50 11.81 1.20
CA LYS A 67 -13.62 10.36 0.96
C LYS A 67 -12.68 9.57 1.87
N PHE A 68 -11.45 10.05 2.07
CA PHE A 68 -10.50 9.43 2.99
C PHE A 68 -11.02 9.39 4.41
N ARG A 69 -11.51 10.52 4.94
CA ARG A 69 -12.09 10.60 6.29
C ARG A 69 -13.25 9.62 6.46
N SER A 70 -14.19 9.62 5.51
CA SER A 70 -15.36 8.74 5.53
C SER A 70 -14.97 7.26 5.50
N ALA A 71 -13.93 6.91 4.75
CA ALA A 71 -13.40 5.55 4.70
C ALA A 71 -12.70 5.14 6.02
N CYS A 72 -12.04 6.08 6.70
CA CYS A 72 -11.40 5.78 7.99
C CYS A 72 -12.41 5.59 9.12
N GLU A 73 -13.49 6.39 9.16
CA GLU A 73 -14.54 6.29 10.20
C GLU A 73 -15.24 4.92 10.20
N GLY A 74 -15.41 4.32 9.02
CA GLY A 74 -16.06 3.01 8.86
C GLY A 74 -15.13 1.81 8.95
N LEU A 75 -13.85 2.00 9.25
CA LEU A 75 -12.84 0.95 9.21
C LEU A 75 -12.15 0.77 10.57
N LYS A 76 -12.15 -0.47 11.05
CA LYS A 76 -11.38 -0.87 12.24
C LYS A 76 -9.96 -1.27 11.86
N ALA A 77 -9.04 -1.20 12.82
CA ALA A 77 -7.70 -1.72 12.73
C ALA A 77 -7.74 -3.23 12.40
N TYR A 78 -6.78 -3.69 11.61
CA TYR A 78 -6.78 -5.05 11.06
C TYR A 78 -5.38 -5.62 10.95
N HIS A 79 -5.24 -6.94 10.85
CA HIS A 79 -3.95 -7.60 10.69
C HIS A 79 -3.56 -7.77 9.22
N ALA A 80 -2.26 -7.66 8.98
CA ALA A 80 -1.61 -8.00 7.73
C ALA A 80 -0.56 -9.08 8.03
N MET A 81 -0.71 -10.23 7.38
CA MET A 81 0.23 -11.34 7.48
C MET A 81 0.99 -11.47 6.15
N ALA A 82 2.31 -11.34 6.23
CA ALA A 82 3.21 -11.61 5.13
C ALA A 82 3.18 -13.10 4.75
N ASP A 83 3.49 -13.35 3.48
CA ASP A 83 3.53 -14.69 2.89
C ASP A 83 4.96 -14.98 2.41
N LEU A 84 5.43 -14.23 1.42
CA LEU A 84 6.78 -14.37 0.87
C LEU A 84 7.24 -13.11 0.13
N VAL A 85 8.56 -13.03 -0.08
CA VAL A 85 9.17 -12.02 -0.94
C VAL A 85 9.18 -12.48 -2.40
N ILE A 86 8.60 -11.68 -3.28
CA ILE A 86 8.45 -11.97 -4.72
C ILE A 86 9.11 -10.87 -5.55
N ALA A 87 9.69 -11.27 -6.69
CA ALA A 87 10.13 -10.35 -7.72
C ALA A 87 9.12 -10.33 -8.88
N GLY A 88 8.61 -9.14 -9.21
CA GLY A 88 7.61 -8.93 -10.26
C GLY A 88 8.21 -8.42 -11.57
N ALA A 89 7.36 -8.25 -12.58
CA ALA A 89 7.78 -7.81 -13.91
C ALA A 89 7.86 -6.28 -14.04
N PHE A 90 7.12 -5.52 -13.23
CA PHE A 90 7.02 -4.07 -13.33
C PHE A 90 8.00 -3.35 -12.40
N PRO A 91 8.46 -2.13 -12.73
CA PRO A 91 9.39 -1.39 -11.86
C PRO A 91 8.91 -1.16 -10.44
N SER A 92 7.61 -0.86 -10.25
CA SER A 92 7.00 -0.70 -8.92
C SER A 92 6.78 -2.02 -8.17
N GLN A 93 7.04 -3.14 -8.84
CA GLN A 93 6.96 -4.49 -8.30
C GLN A 93 8.29 -5.23 -8.49
N CYS A 94 9.42 -4.51 -8.49
CA CYS A 94 10.73 -5.12 -8.74
C CYS A 94 11.05 -6.18 -7.67
N LEU A 95 10.91 -5.81 -6.40
CA LEU A 95 10.89 -6.73 -5.26
C LEU A 95 9.83 -6.26 -4.27
N TYR A 96 8.98 -7.16 -3.79
CA TYR A 96 7.91 -6.83 -2.86
C TYR A 96 7.61 -7.99 -1.91
N LEU A 97 7.14 -7.64 -0.72
CA LEU A 97 6.57 -8.57 0.25
C LEU A 97 5.09 -8.77 -0.10
N LEU A 98 4.71 -10.01 -0.41
CA LEU A 98 3.32 -10.39 -0.63
C LEU A 98 2.64 -10.64 0.72
N PHE A 99 1.38 -10.22 0.83
CA PHE A 99 0.52 -10.53 1.98
C PHE A 99 -0.55 -11.54 1.58
N HIS A 100 -1.00 -12.32 2.55
CA HIS A 100 -2.06 -13.31 2.32
C HIS A 100 -3.31 -12.67 1.70
N SER A 101 -3.80 -13.32 0.63
CA SER A 101 -4.91 -12.82 -0.18
C SER A 101 -5.89 -13.89 -0.67
N THR A 102 -5.62 -15.18 -0.44
CA THR A 102 -6.47 -16.29 -0.92
C THR A 102 -7.05 -17.14 0.22
N PRO A 103 -8.31 -17.62 0.10
CA PRO A 103 -8.93 -18.51 1.09
C PRO A 103 -8.52 -19.98 1.03
N GLU A 104 -7.36 -20.30 0.46
CA GLU A 104 -7.09 -21.67 -0.01
C GLU A 104 -6.75 -22.68 1.09
N LEU A 105 -6.75 -22.28 2.36
CA LEU A 105 -6.79 -23.20 3.51
C LEU A 105 -7.86 -22.76 4.51
N TYR A 106 -9.11 -23.13 4.21
CA TYR A 106 -10.14 -23.29 5.23
C TYR A 106 -9.67 -24.34 6.24
N THR A 107 -9.10 -23.92 7.36
CA THR A 107 -9.34 -24.65 8.61
C THR A 107 -10.47 -23.91 9.31
N TYR A 108 -11.67 -24.49 9.22
CA TYR A 108 -12.78 -24.11 10.08
C TYR A 108 -12.36 -24.42 11.52
N ASN A 109 -11.85 -23.42 12.24
CA ASN A 109 -11.83 -23.49 13.70
C ASN A 109 -13.20 -22.99 14.17
N GLU A 110 -14.01 -23.91 14.69
CA GLU A 110 -15.39 -23.70 15.19
C GLU A 110 -15.51 -22.74 16.39
N PHE A 111 -14.49 -21.93 16.69
CA PHE A 111 -14.44 -21.14 17.92
C PHE A 111 -14.30 -19.62 17.74
N ASP A 112 -13.87 -19.11 16.58
CA ASP A 112 -13.80 -17.66 16.31
C ASP A 112 -14.21 -17.32 14.86
N ASN A 113 -15.44 -16.80 14.70
CA ASN A 113 -16.14 -16.62 13.43
C ASN A 113 -15.65 -15.44 12.56
N TYR A 114 -14.35 -15.28 12.31
CA TYR A 114 -13.86 -14.49 11.17
C TYR A 114 -12.39 -14.81 10.84
N PRO A 115 -12.05 -15.29 9.63
CA PRO A 115 -10.66 -15.56 9.28
C PRO A 115 -9.85 -14.24 9.25
N THR A 116 -8.87 -14.15 10.14
CA THR A 116 -7.91 -13.03 10.28
C THR A 116 -7.08 -12.80 8.99
N ILE A 117 -7.10 -13.76 8.07
CA ILE A 117 -6.26 -13.82 6.86
C ILE A 117 -6.70 -12.88 5.72
N PHE A 118 -7.96 -12.39 5.68
CA PHE A 118 -8.44 -11.54 4.57
C PHE A 118 -8.59 -10.06 4.90
N GLN A 119 -8.19 -9.62 6.09
CA GLN A 119 -8.58 -8.30 6.55
C GLN A 119 -7.98 -7.16 5.69
N VAL A 120 -6.82 -7.37 5.06
CA VAL A 120 -6.25 -6.43 4.08
C VAL A 120 -7.12 -6.31 2.83
N MET A 121 -7.67 -7.43 2.35
CA MET A 121 -8.56 -7.45 1.19
C MET A 121 -9.87 -6.71 1.49
N ASP A 122 -10.45 -6.97 2.66
CA ASP A 122 -11.69 -6.34 3.13
C ASP A 122 -11.51 -4.83 3.35
N ALA A 123 -10.42 -4.42 3.98
CA ALA A 123 -10.06 -3.01 4.16
C ALA A 123 -9.93 -2.29 2.81
N SER A 124 -9.28 -2.93 1.83
CA SER A 124 -9.17 -2.36 0.50
C SER A 124 -10.50 -2.28 -0.22
N ALA A 125 -11.34 -3.32 -0.15
CA ALA A 125 -12.69 -3.28 -0.72
C ALA A 125 -13.57 -2.21 -0.04
N HIS A 126 -13.42 -2.02 1.26
CA HIS A 126 -14.04 -0.93 2.01
C HIS A 126 -13.62 0.42 1.46
N CYS A 127 -12.33 0.76 1.48
CA CYS A 127 -11.86 2.07 1.03
C CYS A 127 -12.18 2.32 -0.45
N CYS A 128 -12.05 1.32 -1.33
CA CYS A 128 -12.36 1.49 -2.76
C CYS A 128 -13.81 1.91 -3.02
N ARG A 129 -14.78 1.49 -2.19
CA ARG A 129 -16.18 1.92 -2.31
C ARG A 129 -16.33 3.43 -2.13
N TYR A 130 -15.67 4.01 -1.12
CA TYR A 130 -15.70 5.47 -0.87
C TYR A 130 -15.00 6.26 -1.98
N PHE A 131 -13.91 5.71 -2.52
CA PHE A 131 -13.16 6.36 -3.60
C PHE A 131 -13.79 6.16 -4.98
N GLY A 132 -14.78 5.28 -5.12
CA GLY A 132 -15.30 4.87 -6.44
C GLY A 132 -14.25 4.16 -7.29
N TYR A 133 -13.19 3.63 -6.68
CA TYR A 133 -12.05 3.05 -7.38
C TYR A 133 -12.40 1.65 -7.89
N LYS A 134 -12.29 1.46 -9.21
CA LYS A 134 -12.51 0.18 -9.87
C LYS A 134 -11.16 -0.39 -10.32
N ARG A 135 -10.80 -1.54 -9.76
CA ARG A 135 -9.60 -2.28 -10.18
C ARG A 135 -9.83 -2.94 -11.54
N SER A 136 -8.81 -2.93 -12.38
CA SER A 136 -8.79 -3.71 -13.63
C SER A 136 -8.43 -5.18 -13.39
N ASN A 137 -7.67 -5.47 -12.32
CA ASN A 137 -7.16 -6.80 -11.98
C ASN A 137 -7.54 -7.18 -10.54
N ARG A 138 -7.40 -8.47 -10.20
CA ARG A 138 -7.54 -8.94 -8.81
C ARG A 138 -6.57 -8.16 -7.91
N TYR A 139 -7.05 -7.75 -6.74
CA TYR A 139 -6.19 -7.08 -5.76
C TYR A 139 -5.16 -8.09 -5.23
N MET A 140 -3.90 -7.67 -5.27
CA MET A 140 -2.76 -8.40 -4.72
C MET A 140 -2.15 -7.49 -3.64
N PRO A 141 -2.43 -7.70 -2.35
CA PRO A 141 -1.88 -6.87 -1.29
C PRO A 141 -0.36 -7.13 -1.19
N HIS A 142 0.42 -6.08 -1.38
CA HIS A 142 1.88 -6.15 -1.32
C HIS A 142 2.46 -4.86 -0.75
N LEU A 143 3.65 -4.98 -0.18
CA LEU A 143 4.52 -3.87 0.21
C LEU A 143 5.80 -3.95 -0.61
N SER A 144 6.05 -2.93 -1.41
CA SER A 144 7.25 -2.91 -2.25
C SER A 144 8.50 -2.67 -1.41
N LEU A 145 9.49 -3.54 -1.58
CA LEU A 145 10.79 -3.46 -0.92
C LEU A 145 11.82 -2.73 -1.78
N LEU A 146 11.65 -2.80 -3.11
CA LEU A 146 12.52 -2.16 -4.08
C LEU A 146 11.74 -1.78 -5.33
N TYR A 147 11.93 -0.55 -5.79
CA TYR A 147 11.53 -0.12 -7.14
C TYR A 147 12.75 -0.13 -8.05
N GLY A 148 12.59 -0.58 -9.29
CA GLY A 148 13.67 -0.53 -10.27
C GLY A 148 13.50 -1.48 -11.44
N THR A 149 14.36 -1.33 -12.44
CA THR A 149 14.40 -2.20 -13.60
C THR A 149 15.64 -3.08 -13.50
N LEU A 150 15.51 -4.18 -12.77
CA LEU A 150 16.56 -5.18 -12.61
C LEU A 150 16.40 -6.34 -13.60
N THR A 151 17.52 -6.92 -14.00
CA THR A 151 17.57 -8.21 -14.70
C THR A 151 17.06 -9.34 -13.82
N LYS A 152 16.78 -10.51 -14.40
CA LYS A 152 16.33 -11.69 -13.65
C LYS A 152 17.36 -12.11 -12.59
N ASP A 153 18.65 -12.07 -12.92
CA ASP A 153 19.72 -12.48 -12.02
C ASP A 153 19.89 -11.48 -10.87
N GLU A 154 19.80 -10.18 -11.15
CA GLU A 154 19.80 -9.14 -10.11
C GLU A 154 18.58 -9.26 -9.19
N LYS A 155 17.39 -9.58 -9.72
CA LYS A 155 16.20 -9.83 -8.90
C LYS A 155 16.37 -11.02 -7.96
N ASN A 156 16.99 -12.10 -8.44
CA ASN A 156 17.29 -13.26 -7.59
C ASN A 156 18.26 -12.87 -6.46
N LYS A 157 19.34 -12.15 -6.79
CA LYS A 157 20.29 -11.63 -5.79
C LYS A 157 19.63 -10.70 -4.77
N ALA A 158 18.78 -9.78 -5.22
CA ALA A 158 18.06 -8.87 -4.34
C ALA A 158 17.11 -9.61 -3.39
N ARG A 159 16.44 -10.67 -3.88
CA ARG A 159 15.59 -11.53 -3.04
C ARG A 159 16.41 -12.31 -2.00
N GLU A 160 17.52 -12.92 -2.40
CA GLU A 160 18.44 -13.62 -1.48
C GLU A 160 19.00 -12.65 -0.43
N LYS A 161 19.40 -11.45 -0.86
CA LYS A 161 19.88 -10.39 0.03
C LYS A 161 18.82 -10.00 1.05
N ALA A 162 17.55 -9.89 0.65
CA ALA A 162 16.48 -9.56 1.57
C ALA A 162 16.34 -10.62 2.68
N SER A 163 16.42 -11.90 2.33
CA SER A 163 16.37 -13.01 3.30
C SER A 163 17.57 -13.02 4.26
N VAL A 164 18.77 -12.65 3.79
CA VAL A 164 19.97 -12.56 4.64
C VAL A 164 19.89 -11.36 5.60
N LEU A 165 19.31 -10.26 5.16
CA LEU A 165 19.14 -9.06 5.98
C LEU A 165 18.04 -9.21 7.03
N ASP A 166 17.02 -10.01 6.73
CA ASP A 166 15.90 -10.29 7.63
C ASP A 166 15.29 -11.66 7.33
N GLU A 167 15.74 -12.68 8.06
CA GLU A 167 15.24 -14.06 7.93
C GLU A 167 13.76 -14.21 8.31
N SER A 168 13.18 -13.22 8.99
CA SER A 168 11.78 -13.22 9.45
C SER A 168 10.87 -12.34 8.60
N ILE A 169 11.34 -11.84 7.45
CA ILE A 169 10.59 -10.89 6.62
C ILE A 169 9.28 -11.49 6.08
N ASP A 170 9.30 -12.79 5.75
CA ASP A 170 8.17 -13.53 5.19
C ASP A 170 7.12 -13.93 6.24
N SER A 171 7.49 -13.91 7.52
CA SER A 171 6.63 -14.26 8.66
C SER A 171 6.13 -13.04 9.43
N LEU A 172 6.32 -11.83 8.90
CA LEU A 172 5.80 -10.61 9.50
C LEU A 172 4.27 -10.71 9.66
N ASN A 173 3.81 -10.51 10.89
CA ASN A 173 2.41 -10.38 11.23
C ASN A 173 2.24 -9.18 12.15
N PHE A 174 1.43 -8.22 11.73
CA PHE A 174 1.24 -6.98 12.47
C PHE A 174 -0.14 -6.36 12.22
N GLN A 175 -0.59 -5.58 13.19
CA GLN A 175 -1.81 -4.81 13.07
C GLN A 175 -1.55 -3.50 12.32
N ILE A 176 -2.31 -3.26 11.25
CA ILE A 176 -2.52 -1.95 10.64
C ILE A 176 -3.54 -1.19 11.47
N SER A 177 -3.08 -0.11 12.10
CA SER A 177 -3.92 0.85 12.82
C SER A 177 -3.93 2.23 12.18
N ARG A 178 -3.23 2.43 11.07
CA ARG A 178 -3.11 3.74 10.40
C ARG A 178 -3.23 3.62 8.90
N LEU A 179 -4.00 4.53 8.31
CA LEU A 179 -4.00 4.77 6.87
C LEU A 179 -3.49 6.18 6.59
N ALA A 180 -2.93 6.39 5.41
CA ALA A 180 -2.53 7.70 4.91
C ALA A 180 -3.06 7.94 3.50
N LEU A 181 -3.49 9.17 3.25
CA LEU A 181 -3.84 9.67 1.93
C LEU A 181 -2.59 10.31 1.31
N TRP A 182 -2.25 9.87 0.11
CA TRP A 182 -1.09 10.34 -0.62
C TRP A 182 -1.49 10.92 -1.96
N LYS A 183 -0.97 12.10 -2.30
CA LYS A 183 -0.93 12.59 -3.67
C LYS A 183 0.23 11.87 -4.37
N THR A 184 -0.08 11.12 -5.41
CA THR A 184 0.87 10.25 -6.12
C THR A 184 0.80 10.54 -7.62
N ASP A 185 1.67 11.42 -8.11
CA ASP A 185 1.74 11.72 -9.55
C ASP A 185 2.26 10.49 -10.30
N ARG A 186 1.42 9.91 -11.17
CA ARG A 186 1.77 8.74 -11.98
C ARG A 186 2.78 9.04 -13.09
N LYS A 187 3.03 10.31 -13.39
CA LYS A 187 4.03 10.75 -14.37
C LYS A 187 5.44 10.73 -13.79
N ASP A 188 5.55 10.95 -12.47
CA ASP A 188 6.79 10.81 -11.74
C ASP A 188 7.05 9.34 -11.42
N LYS A 189 7.76 8.67 -12.33
CA LYS A 189 8.10 7.24 -12.20
C LYS A 189 9.55 7.02 -11.78
N LEU A 190 10.35 8.09 -11.72
CA LEU A 190 11.81 8.00 -11.56
C LEU A 190 12.25 8.51 -10.20
N THR A 191 11.85 9.73 -9.80
CA THR A 191 12.33 10.34 -8.56
C THR A 191 11.35 10.12 -7.41
N LEU A 192 10.04 10.09 -7.71
CA LEU A 192 8.94 10.01 -6.73
C LEU A 192 8.89 11.20 -5.76
N GLU A 193 9.66 12.26 -6.00
CA GLU A 193 9.72 13.46 -5.16
C GLU A 193 8.40 14.26 -5.18
N SER A 194 7.59 14.07 -6.21
CA SER A 194 6.25 14.67 -6.30
C SER A 194 5.24 14.01 -5.37
N TRP A 195 5.54 12.83 -4.82
CA TRP A 195 4.63 12.08 -3.97
C TRP A 195 4.61 12.68 -2.56
N LYS A 196 3.42 13.01 -2.07
CA LYS A 196 3.27 13.72 -0.79
C LYS A 196 2.12 13.14 0.02
N GLN A 197 2.39 12.91 1.30
CA GLN A 197 1.33 12.63 2.27
C GLN A 197 0.48 13.88 2.48
N ILE A 198 -0.83 13.72 2.40
CA ILE A 198 -1.83 14.79 2.51
C ILE A 198 -2.55 14.71 3.85
N ALA A 199 -2.89 13.50 4.28
CA ALA A 199 -3.56 13.24 5.54
C ALA A 199 -3.19 11.85 6.08
N GLU A 200 -3.34 11.67 7.38
CA GLU A 200 -3.22 10.38 8.07
C GLU A 200 -4.40 10.20 9.02
N CYS A 201 -4.86 8.97 9.20
CA CYS A 201 -5.93 8.64 10.14
C CYS A 201 -5.52 7.42 10.98
N SER A 202 -5.86 7.46 12.27
CA SER A 202 -5.81 6.29 13.14
C SER A 202 -7.15 5.57 13.09
N LEU A 203 -7.11 4.26 12.90
CA LEU A 203 -8.27 3.39 12.86
C LEU A 203 -8.68 3.01 14.29
N SER A 204 -9.98 2.81 14.50
CA SER A 204 -10.49 2.32 15.78
C SER A 204 -10.03 0.88 16.04
N PRO A 205 -9.77 0.47 17.29
CA PRO A 205 -9.38 -0.91 17.61
C PRO A 205 -10.42 -1.94 17.14
N ASN A 206 -9.96 -3.13 16.77
CA ASN A 206 -10.86 -4.24 16.37
C ASN A 206 -11.71 -4.74 17.54
#